data_AF-A0A1I4U3W7-F1
#
_entry.id   AF-A0A1I4U3W7-F1
#
_cell.length_a   1.000
_cell.length_b   1.000
_cell.length_c   1.000
_cell.angle_alpha   90.00
_cell.angle_beta   90.00
_cell.angle_gamma   90.00
#
_symmetry.space_group_name_H-M   'P 1'
#
loop_
_entity.id
_entity.type
_entity.pdbx_description
1 polymer ?
#
loop_
_entity_poly.entity_id
_entity_poly.type
_entity_poly.pdbx_seq_one_letter_code
_entity_poly.pdbx_strand_id
1 'polypeptide(L)'
;MTKRGKQAIREADARKYGFLAVPLSKTRSIQAAHEPRKPDTRFLAYLGKAVIWGTLTFYIAKEFASHHFWLVVLSVLLFSIPIVICGIYGNTIRQIWRLTIFRKQGWLFKWLSSRFFKSIFWALWALGTSFFMLIQFHGYNDLEWLAFFLVIPVFWLAYKFCRYFIAQEIAPYLVTEMALTSARRLCPLLMLIIHFVFMAQLVKWPEYLFIHEAISAQKIKFEGLVSSALVSETSQFLAIYNGIKAYLLGQIGTQNSFWGWLLIGAIEFMIYYNACAILSCFLIPPTEFRRLFQPASHTDTPPPLSPGRIATATALFTFATVFIYLYTFKAMEEWVRHTPAIADSRQNAEVLVVQKAEQIGDVFYKKGTIAQLTEARFNALRHVEHSKTKLENQIDSAFDRLEMNVDHYLDWYYSLVGEYTRIGKLLIGELEAFMIEKLEQSLMYGDPFQDFQALLDDLVSTHQAAAHT
;
A
#
# COMPACT_ATOMS: atom_id res chain seq x y z
N MET A 1 71.41 -11.00 49.78
CA MET A 1 71.22 -10.33 48.46
C MET A 1 69.93 -9.54 48.46
N THR A 2 70.03 -8.21 48.48
CA THR A 2 68.89 -7.27 48.56
C THR A 2 68.06 -7.26 47.27
N LYS A 3 66.76 -6.94 47.37
CA LYS A 3 65.81 -6.88 46.23
C LYS A 3 66.32 -6.05 45.05
N ARG A 4 67.16 -5.02 45.30
CA ARG A 4 67.84 -4.21 44.27
C ARG A 4 68.84 -5.00 43.42
N GLY A 5 69.55 -5.98 44.00
CA GLY A 5 70.52 -6.80 43.26
C GLY A 5 69.87 -7.75 42.25
N LYS A 6 68.68 -8.27 42.54
CA LYS A 6 67.94 -9.15 41.60
C LYS A 6 67.28 -8.38 40.44
N GLN A 7 67.03 -7.09 40.63
CA GLN A 7 66.43 -6.23 39.62
C GLN A 7 67.47 -5.75 38.60
N ALA A 8 68.68 -5.42 39.04
CA ALA A 8 69.79 -5.04 38.16
C ALA A 8 70.25 -6.18 37.23
N ILE A 9 70.24 -7.43 37.71
CA ILE A 9 70.62 -8.60 36.90
C ILE A 9 69.56 -8.90 35.82
N ARG A 10 68.27 -8.69 36.11
CA ARG A 10 67.19 -8.88 35.12
C ARG A 10 67.12 -7.77 34.06
N GLU A 11 67.47 -6.54 34.41
CA GLU A 11 67.54 -5.43 33.45
C GLU A 11 68.75 -5.53 32.51
N ALA A 12 69.84 -6.16 32.97
CA ALA A 12 71.01 -6.45 32.13
C ALA A 12 70.72 -7.55 31.08
N ASP A 13 69.96 -8.59 31.44
CA ASP A 13 69.57 -9.67 30.50
C ASP A 13 68.51 -9.21 29.48
N ALA A 14 67.58 -8.34 29.89
CA ALA A 14 66.52 -7.83 29.00
C ALA A 14 67.04 -6.90 27.89
N ARG A 15 68.22 -6.30 28.06
CA ARG A 15 68.87 -5.49 27.00
C ARG A 15 69.64 -6.34 25.98
N LYS A 16 69.99 -7.59 26.31
CA LYS A 16 70.75 -8.48 25.42
C LYS A 16 69.87 -9.21 24.39
N TYR A 17 68.57 -9.32 24.67
CA TYR A 17 67.58 -9.94 23.78
C TYR A 17 66.36 -9.03 23.72
N GLY A 18 66.23 -8.22 22.66
CA GLY A 18 65.24 -7.15 22.49
C GLY A 18 63.77 -7.59 22.54
N PHE A 19 63.27 -7.99 23.71
CA PHE A 19 61.88 -8.28 23.99
C PHE A 19 61.27 -7.11 24.78
N LEU A 20 60.40 -6.36 24.11
CA LEU A 20 59.52 -5.36 24.73
C LEU A 20 58.61 -6.04 25.77
N ALA A 21 58.72 -5.62 27.02
CA ALA A 21 57.89 -6.09 28.12
C ALA A 21 56.42 -5.67 27.92
N VAL A 22 55.52 -6.66 27.93
CA VAL A 22 54.06 -6.45 27.98
C VAL A 22 53.66 -6.05 29.40
N PRO A 23 52.96 -4.92 29.63
CA PRO A 23 52.49 -4.58 30.97
C PRO A 23 51.25 -5.40 31.37
N LEU A 24 51.36 -6.06 32.52
CA LEU A 24 50.28 -6.72 33.25
C LEU A 24 49.17 -5.72 33.61
N SER A 25 48.08 -5.70 32.85
CA SER A 25 46.87 -4.91 33.14
C SER A 25 45.63 -5.78 33.41
N LYS A 26 45.83 -7.01 33.91
CA LYS A 26 44.75 -7.99 34.13
C LYS A 26 43.99 -7.84 35.46
N THR A 27 44.16 -6.75 36.19
CA THR A 27 43.48 -6.49 37.47
C THR A 27 42.33 -5.47 37.39
N ARG A 28 41.93 -5.06 36.18
CA ARG A 28 40.83 -4.09 35.98
C ARG A 28 39.48 -4.73 35.60
N SER A 29 39.34 -6.06 35.68
CA SER A 29 38.20 -6.80 35.13
C SER A 29 37.11 -7.18 36.14
N ILE A 30 37.15 -6.73 37.40
CA ILE A 30 36.15 -7.14 38.42
C ILE A 30 35.31 -5.96 38.97
N GLN A 31 35.73 -4.70 38.78
CA GLN A 31 34.98 -3.52 39.28
C GLN A 31 34.07 -2.83 38.25
N ALA A 32 34.01 -3.30 37.00
CA ALA A 32 33.21 -2.66 35.94
C ALA A 32 31.81 -3.27 35.73
N ALA A 33 31.28 -4.03 36.70
CA ALA A 33 30.05 -4.79 36.52
C ALA A 33 28.74 -4.05 36.87
N HIS A 34 28.79 -2.84 37.44
CA HIS A 34 27.59 -2.11 37.91
C HIS A 34 27.58 -0.60 37.60
N GLU A 35 28.22 -0.16 36.52
CA GLU A 35 27.86 1.14 35.95
C GLU A 35 26.64 0.96 35.02
N PRO A 36 25.54 1.71 35.22
CA PRO A 36 24.44 1.70 34.27
C PRO A 36 25.00 2.12 32.90
N ARG A 37 24.89 1.24 31.90
CA ARG A 37 25.27 1.54 30.51
C ARG A 37 24.61 2.85 30.11
N LYS A 38 25.40 3.94 30.04
CA LYS A 38 24.91 5.22 29.53
C LYS A 38 24.31 4.96 28.14
N PRO A 39 23.07 5.43 27.88
CA PRO A 39 22.43 5.21 26.59
C PRO A 39 23.34 5.76 25.48
N ASP A 40 23.48 5.00 24.40
CA ASP A 40 24.28 5.39 23.24
C ASP A 40 23.73 6.73 22.72
N THR A 41 24.49 7.82 22.91
CA THR A 41 24.06 9.18 22.58
C THR A 41 23.73 9.33 21.10
N ARG A 42 24.33 8.49 20.25
CA ARG A 42 24.02 8.42 18.81
C ARG A 42 22.66 7.81 18.53
N PHE A 43 22.26 6.80 19.32
CA PHE A 43 20.94 6.18 19.20
C PHE A 43 19.84 7.17 19.58
N LEU A 44 19.99 7.88 20.70
CA LEU A 44 19.00 8.88 21.12
C LEU A 44 18.85 10.01 20.10
N ALA A 45 19.96 10.52 19.56
CA ALA A 45 19.92 11.55 18.52
C ALA A 45 19.28 11.06 17.22
N TYR A 46 19.54 9.81 16.83
CA TYR A 46 18.89 9.15 15.69
C TYR A 46 17.39 9.00 15.92
N LEU A 47 17.00 8.42 17.05
CA LEU A 47 15.61 8.14 17.38
C LEU A 47 14.79 9.42 17.43
N GLY A 48 15.31 10.48 18.08
CA GLY A 48 14.64 11.78 18.12
C GLY A 48 14.37 12.35 16.73
N LYS A 49 15.37 12.36 15.84
CA LYS A 49 15.20 12.82 14.46
C LYS A 49 14.23 11.94 13.66
N ALA A 50 14.32 10.62 13.82
CA ALA A 50 13.48 9.66 13.12
C ALA A 50 12.01 9.76 13.56
N VAL A 51 11.75 9.93 14.86
CA VAL A 51 10.39 10.10 15.40
C VAL A 51 9.81 11.43 14.94
N ILE A 52 10.55 12.55 15.05
CA ILE A 52 10.08 13.86 14.58
C ILE A 52 9.73 13.79 13.09
N TRP A 53 10.61 13.19 12.28
CA TRP A 53 10.38 13.04 10.85
C TRP A 53 9.18 12.13 10.55
N GLY A 54 9.05 11.02 11.26
CA GLY A 54 7.94 10.09 11.11
C GLY A 54 6.59 10.71 11.49
N THR A 55 6.53 11.49 12.58
CA THR A 55 5.33 12.24 12.98
C THR A 55 4.97 13.32 11.96
N LEU A 56 5.97 14.02 11.43
CA LEU A 56 5.77 15.00 10.37
C LEU A 56 5.25 14.32 9.09
N THR A 57 5.79 13.14 8.77
CA THR A 57 5.36 12.34 7.62
C THR A 57 3.91 11.91 7.74
N PHE A 58 3.50 11.44 8.92
CA PHE A 58 2.13 11.06 9.19
C PHE A 58 1.15 12.24 9.03
N TYR A 59 1.49 13.41 9.58
CA TYR A 59 0.65 14.59 9.47
C TYR A 59 0.55 15.09 8.02
N ILE A 60 1.70 15.22 7.33
CA ILE A 60 1.74 15.67 5.94
C ILE A 60 0.94 14.72 5.04
N ALA A 61 1.06 13.40 5.23
CA ALA A 61 0.35 12.42 4.40
C ALA A 61 -1.17 12.51 4.53
N LYS A 62 -1.69 12.79 5.74
CA LYS A 62 -3.13 12.96 5.96
C LYS A 62 -3.68 14.24 5.34
N GLU A 63 -2.92 15.32 5.41
CA GLU A 63 -3.28 16.63 4.84
C GLU A 63 -2.80 16.79 3.37
N PHE A 64 -2.20 15.75 2.80
CA PHE A 64 -1.59 15.84 1.48
C PHE A 64 -2.68 16.03 0.43
N ALA A 65 -2.59 17.13 -0.33
CA ALA A 65 -3.48 17.47 -1.43
C ALA A 65 -4.99 17.57 -1.11
N SER A 66 -5.39 17.61 0.16
CA SER A 66 -6.79 17.81 0.59
C SER A 66 -7.25 19.27 0.40
N HIS A 67 -6.40 20.23 0.76
CA HIS A 67 -6.82 21.65 0.85
C HIS A 67 -6.02 22.61 -0.03
N HIS A 68 -4.72 22.38 -0.24
CA HIS A 68 -3.85 23.38 -0.87
C HIS A 68 -2.78 22.78 -1.78
N PHE A 69 -2.73 23.27 -3.03
CA PHE A 69 -1.68 22.95 -4.00
C PHE A 69 -0.26 23.18 -3.48
N TRP A 70 -0.03 24.28 -2.75
CA TRP A 70 1.29 24.60 -2.20
C TRP A 70 1.80 23.56 -1.19
N LEU A 71 0.89 22.92 -0.46
CA LEU A 71 1.26 21.87 0.48
C LEU A 71 1.87 20.67 -0.26
N VAL A 72 1.34 20.31 -1.44
CA VAL A 72 1.89 19.27 -2.31
C VAL A 72 3.32 19.60 -2.72
N VAL A 73 3.51 20.78 -3.31
CA VAL A 73 4.81 21.25 -3.82
C VAL A 73 5.87 21.28 -2.71
N LEU A 74 5.53 21.88 -1.56
CA LEU A 74 6.47 21.98 -0.45
C LEU A 74 6.78 20.62 0.19
N SER A 75 5.79 19.74 0.30
CA SER A 75 5.97 18.41 0.89
C SER A 75 6.87 17.51 0.04
N VAL A 76 6.67 17.51 -1.28
CA VAL A 76 7.52 16.74 -2.21
C VAL A 76 8.97 17.22 -2.12
N LEU A 77 9.18 18.53 -2.12
CA LEU A 77 10.51 19.11 -1.97
C LEU A 77 11.14 18.71 -0.62
N LEU A 78 10.40 18.86 0.47
CA LEU A 78 10.86 18.55 1.82
C LEU A 78 11.33 17.08 1.94
N PHE A 79 10.55 16.14 1.40
CA PHE A 79 10.90 14.71 1.41
C PHE A 79 12.09 14.37 0.50
N SER A 80 12.25 15.10 -0.59
CA SER A 80 13.35 14.85 -1.52
C SER A 80 14.72 15.20 -0.93
N ILE A 81 14.81 16.26 -0.11
CA ILE A 81 16.08 16.78 0.45
C ILE A 81 16.91 15.69 1.15
N PRO A 82 16.40 14.95 2.16
CA PRO A 82 17.20 13.93 2.83
C PRO A 82 17.61 12.77 1.92
N ILE A 83 16.77 12.40 0.93
CA ILE A 83 17.09 11.36 -0.06
C ILE A 83 18.23 11.84 -0.98
N VAL A 84 18.16 13.07 -1.49
CA VAL A 84 19.22 13.67 -2.33
C VAL A 84 20.54 13.74 -1.57
N ILE A 85 20.52 14.26 -0.34
CA ILE A 85 21.71 14.39 0.50
C ILE A 85 22.36 13.01 0.74
N CYS A 86 21.55 12.01 1.08
CA CYS A 86 22.03 10.64 1.28
C CYS A 86 22.65 10.04 0.02
N GLY A 87 22.01 10.25 -1.13
CA GLY A 87 22.46 9.77 -2.43
C GLY A 87 23.77 10.41 -2.90
N ILE A 88 23.86 11.74 -2.82
CA ILE A 88 25.06 12.50 -3.18
C ILE A 88 26.21 12.15 -2.22
N TYR A 89 25.94 11.96 -0.93
CA TYR A 89 26.94 11.54 0.06
C TYR A 89 27.58 10.20 -0.32
N GLY A 90 26.77 9.16 -0.50
CA GLY A 90 27.29 7.83 -0.88
C GLY A 90 28.08 7.86 -2.19
N ASN A 91 27.60 8.61 -3.18
CA ASN A 91 28.30 8.78 -4.44
C ASN A 91 29.62 9.54 -4.31
N THR A 92 29.69 10.55 -3.43
CA THR A 92 30.89 11.34 -3.18
C THR A 92 31.98 10.49 -2.56
N ILE A 93 31.67 9.70 -1.53
CA ILE A 93 32.64 8.82 -0.87
C ILE A 93 33.15 7.74 -1.82
N ARG A 94 32.26 7.07 -2.57
CA ARG A 94 32.67 6.08 -3.59
C ARG A 94 33.49 6.70 -4.71
N GLN A 95 33.19 7.93 -5.09
CA GLN A 95 33.97 8.65 -6.09
C GLN A 95 35.37 8.97 -5.56
N ILE A 96 35.51 9.44 -4.32
CA ILE A 96 36.82 9.65 -3.68
C ILE A 96 37.65 8.37 -3.77
N TRP A 97 37.06 7.21 -3.47
CA TRP A 97 37.74 5.92 -3.60
C TRP A 97 38.08 5.55 -5.06
N ARG A 98 37.14 5.66 -6.01
CA ARG A 98 37.44 5.33 -7.42
C ARG A 98 38.52 6.21 -8.02
N LEU A 99 38.59 7.48 -7.61
CA LEU A 99 39.58 8.43 -8.12
C LEU A 99 41.01 8.12 -7.67
N THR A 100 41.24 7.25 -6.68
CA THR A 100 42.60 6.78 -6.35
C THR A 100 43.15 5.80 -7.38
N ILE A 101 42.27 5.14 -8.14
CA ILE A 101 42.64 4.10 -9.12
C ILE A 101 43.04 4.73 -10.47
N PHE A 102 42.46 5.88 -10.83
CA PHE A 102 42.64 6.49 -12.15
C PHE A 102 43.75 7.54 -12.17
N ARG A 103 44.54 7.58 -13.26
CA ARG A 103 45.50 8.68 -13.51
C ARG A 103 44.75 10.00 -13.73
N LYS A 104 45.19 11.08 -13.08
CA LYS A 104 44.55 12.42 -13.08
C LYS A 104 44.32 13.04 -14.48
N GLN A 105 45.04 12.57 -15.50
CA GLN A 105 44.95 13.11 -16.87
C GLN A 105 44.07 12.27 -17.82
N GLY A 106 43.57 11.11 -17.39
CA GLY A 106 42.76 10.25 -18.24
C GLY A 106 41.39 10.86 -18.57
N TRP A 107 40.88 10.64 -19.79
CA TRP A 107 39.54 11.08 -20.17
C TRP A 107 38.45 10.49 -19.25
N LEU A 108 38.57 9.22 -18.86
CA LEU A 108 37.71 8.59 -17.85
C LEU A 108 37.78 9.29 -16.49
N PHE A 109 38.95 9.80 -16.07
CA PHE A 109 39.08 10.56 -14.83
C PHE A 109 38.27 11.85 -14.90
N LYS A 110 38.36 12.60 -16.00
CA LYS A 110 37.58 13.84 -16.20
C LYS A 110 36.07 13.56 -16.15
N TRP A 111 35.61 12.52 -16.83
CA TRP A 111 34.19 12.16 -16.84
C TRP A 111 33.69 11.63 -15.48
N LEU A 112 34.42 10.68 -14.85
CA LEU A 112 34.06 10.15 -13.52
C LEU A 112 34.24 11.16 -12.38
N SER A 113 35.07 12.20 -12.56
CA SER A 113 35.25 13.28 -11.59
C SER A 113 34.06 14.23 -11.50
N SER A 114 33.19 14.26 -12.52
CA SER A 114 31.99 15.08 -12.49
C SER A 114 30.93 14.49 -11.55
N ARG A 115 30.54 15.29 -10.55
CA ARG A 115 29.41 14.99 -9.65
C ARG A 115 28.06 15.37 -10.24
N PHE A 116 28.06 16.12 -11.35
CA PHE A 116 26.88 16.77 -11.90
C PHE A 116 25.77 15.77 -12.27
N PHE A 117 26.06 14.81 -13.16
CA PHE A 117 25.07 13.82 -13.60
C PHE A 117 24.56 12.94 -12.45
N LYS A 118 25.45 12.56 -11.52
CA LYS A 118 25.06 11.77 -10.34
C LYS A 118 24.13 12.56 -9.42
N SER A 119 24.34 13.87 -9.28
CA SER A 119 23.50 14.75 -8.47
C SER A 119 22.14 14.97 -9.13
N ILE A 120 22.10 15.15 -10.46
CA ILE A 120 20.85 15.22 -11.23
C ILE A 120 20.05 13.93 -11.09
N PHE A 121 20.69 12.77 -11.26
CA PHE A 121 20.02 11.48 -11.11
C PHE A 121 19.36 11.34 -9.73
N TRP A 122 20.09 11.64 -8.65
CA TRP A 122 19.53 11.58 -7.30
C TRP A 122 18.46 12.64 -7.05
N ALA A 123 18.57 13.83 -7.64
CA ALA A 123 17.52 14.85 -7.55
C ALA A 123 16.22 14.39 -8.23
N LEU A 124 16.30 13.88 -9.46
CA LEU A 124 15.14 13.34 -10.19
C LEU A 124 14.54 12.13 -9.47
N TRP A 125 15.39 11.20 -9.01
CA TRP A 125 14.97 10.05 -8.23
C TRP A 125 14.24 10.47 -6.95
N ALA A 126 14.83 11.37 -6.17
CA ALA A 126 14.27 11.82 -4.90
C ALA A 126 12.95 12.56 -5.09
N LEU A 127 12.85 13.45 -6.08
CA LEU A 127 11.61 14.16 -6.37
C LEU A 127 10.51 13.20 -6.82
N GLY A 128 10.80 12.33 -7.78
CA GLY A 128 9.83 11.35 -8.28
C GLY A 128 9.36 10.40 -7.18
N THR A 129 10.29 9.76 -6.47
CA THR A 129 9.94 8.82 -5.39
C THR A 129 9.24 9.49 -4.22
N SER A 130 9.62 10.72 -3.84
CA SER A 130 8.91 11.46 -2.77
C SER A 130 7.47 11.78 -3.16
N PHE A 131 7.23 12.15 -4.41
CA PHE A 131 5.89 12.38 -4.93
C PHE A 131 5.01 11.14 -4.83
N PHE A 132 5.48 9.99 -5.35
CA PHE A 132 4.72 8.75 -5.27
C PHE A 132 4.53 8.22 -3.83
N MET A 133 5.56 8.33 -2.99
CA MET A 133 5.45 7.91 -1.58
C MET A 133 4.41 8.72 -0.81
N LEU A 134 4.34 10.04 -1.01
CA LEU A 134 3.37 10.89 -0.31
C LEU A 134 1.93 10.54 -0.68
N ILE A 135 1.66 10.27 -1.97
CA ILE A 135 0.33 9.80 -2.40
C ILE A 135 0.04 8.41 -1.82
N GLN A 136 1.03 7.51 -1.80
CA GLN A 136 0.85 6.18 -1.22
C GLN A 136 0.56 6.22 0.28
N PHE A 137 1.23 7.10 1.03
CA PHE A 137 0.98 7.27 2.46
C PHE A 137 -0.42 7.79 2.79
N HIS A 138 -1.06 8.51 1.87
CA HIS A 138 -2.46 8.90 2.03
C HIS A 138 -3.39 7.67 2.05
N GLY A 139 -3.05 6.63 1.29
CA GLY A 139 -3.82 5.39 1.23
C GLY A 139 -3.54 4.40 2.36
N TYR A 140 -2.57 4.68 3.23
CA TYR A 140 -2.14 3.76 4.28
C TYR A 140 -3.18 3.64 5.41
N ASN A 141 -3.53 2.39 5.74
CA ASN A 141 -4.29 2.08 6.95
C ASN A 141 -3.39 2.15 8.21
N ASP A 142 -3.98 2.13 9.41
CA ASP A 142 -3.24 2.21 10.68
C ASP A 142 -2.16 1.12 10.84
N LEU A 143 -2.43 -0.09 10.32
CA LEU A 143 -1.47 -1.20 10.34
C LEU A 143 -0.31 -1.00 9.36
N GLU A 144 -0.55 -0.37 8.20
CA GLU A 144 0.51 -0.01 7.26
C GLU A 144 1.42 1.07 7.85
N TRP A 145 0.83 2.04 8.55
CA TRP A 145 1.58 3.02 9.32
C TRP A 145 2.43 2.37 10.40
N LEU A 146 1.88 1.42 11.16
CA LEU A 146 2.64 0.68 12.17
C LEU A 146 3.84 -0.06 11.54
N ALA A 147 3.63 -0.76 10.43
CA ALA A 147 4.70 -1.42 9.69
C ALA A 147 5.75 -0.42 9.18
N PHE A 148 5.33 0.76 8.71
CA PHE A 148 6.23 1.82 8.28
C PHE A 148 7.08 2.38 9.43
N PHE A 149 6.50 2.61 10.61
CA PHE A 149 7.26 3.07 11.79
C PHE A 149 8.27 2.03 12.29
N LEU A 150 8.01 0.74 12.07
CA LEU A 150 8.92 -0.34 12.42
C LEU A 150 10.25 -0.31 11.62
N VAL A 151 10.30 0.42 10.50
CA VAL A 151 11.54 0.70 9.75
C VAL A 151 12.58 1.39 10.65
N ILE A 152 12.17 2.25 11.59
CA ILE A 152 13.09 3.00 12.45
C ILE A 152 13.97 2.06 13.30
N PRO A 153 13.39 1.20 14.17
CA PRO A 153 14.20 0.27 14.96
C PRO A 153 14.93 -0.77 14.08
N VAL A 154 14.30 -1.29 13.02
CA VAL A 154 14.94 -2.29 12.15
C VAL A 154 16.14 -1.71 11.41
N PHE A 155 16.04 -0.48 10.91
CA PHE A 155 17.14 0.20 10.23
C PHE A 155 18.32 0.43 11.17
N TRP A 156 18.07 0.83 12.41
CA TRP A 156 19.13 0.96 13.41
C TRP A 156 19.86 -0.36 13.69
N LEU A 157 19.11 -1.45 13.86
CA LEU A 157 19.68 -2.78 14.08
C LEU A 157 20.49 -3.26 12.86
N ALA A 158 19.95 -3.09 11.65
CA ALA A 158 20.65 -3.41 10.41
C ALA A 158 21.93 -2.59 10.26
N TYR A 159 21.89 -1.29 10.56
CA TYR A 159 23.07 -0.42 10.54
C TYR A 159 24.13 -0.86 11.55
N LYS A 160 23.74 -1.15 12.79
CA LYS A 160 24.67 -1.62 13.83
C LYS A 160 25.31 -2.95 13.44
N PHE A 161 24.52 -3.87 12.91
CA PHE A 161 24.98 -5.16 12.39
C PHE A 161 25.99 -4.97 11.25
N CYS A 162 25.63 -4.23 10.19
CA CYS A 162 26.54 -3.97 9.07
C CYS A 162 27.82 -3.26 9.51
N ARG A 163 27.71 -2.27 10.40
CA ARG A 163 28.87 -1.54 10.92
C ARG A 163 29.80 -2.45 11.72
N TYR A 164 29.27 -3.37 12.52
CA TYR A 164 30.09 -4.28 13.34
C TYR A 164 31.04 -5.13 12.48
N PHE A 165 30.55 -5.70 11.37
CA PHE A 165 31.39 -6.48 10.46
C PHE A 165 32.32 -5.60 9.64
N ILE A 166 31.81 -4.51 9.06
CA ILE A 166 32.60 -3.64 8.17
C ILE A 166 33.74 -2.93 8.92
N ALA A 167 33.53 -2.55 10.19
CA ALA A 167 34.55 -1.87 10.98
C ALA A 167 35.78 -2.73 11.30
N GLN A 168 35.68 -4.05 11.16
CA GLN A 168 36.80 -4.96 11.42
C GLN A 168 37.78 -5.02 10.24
N GLU A 169 37.31 -4.74 9.03
CA GLU A 169 38.08 -4.97 7.79
C GLU A 169 38.44 -3.69 7.04
N ILE A 170 37.71 -2.59 7.28
CA ILE A 170 37.75 -1.40 6.41
C ILE A 170 38.27 -0.16 7.16
N ALA A 171 38.99 0.70 6.43
CA ALA A 171 39.49 1.97 6.94
C ALA A 171 38.38 2.85 7.55
N PRO A 172 38.63 3.55 8.69
CA PRO A 172 37.59 4.21 9.49
C PRO A 172 36.71 5.22 8.74
N TYR A 173 37.25 5.94 7.76
CA TYR A 173 36.50 6.96 7.00
C TYR A 173 35.51 6.35 5.98
N LEU A 174 35.69 5.08 5.59
CA LEU A 174 34.78 4.35 4.68
C LEU A 174 33.73 3.55 5.41
N VAL A 175 34.00 3.14 6.66
CA VAL A 175 33.11 2.27 7.46
C VAL A 175 31.70 2.83 7.52
N THR A 176 31.55 4.13 7.73
CA THR A 176 30.23 4.76 7.89
C THR A 176 29.41 4.68 6.60
N GLU A 177 29.98 5.04 5.44
CA GLU A 177 29.25 4.99 4.17
C GLU A 177 28.95 3.57 3.74
N MET A 178 29.89 2.65 3.89
CA MET A 178 29.69 1.25 3.50
C MET A 178 28.64 0.59 4.40
N ALA A 179 28.67 0.85 5.71
CA ALA A 179 27.64 0.37 6.63
C ALA A 179 26.25 0.95 6.30
N LEU A 180 26.14 2.25 6.02
CA LEU A 180 24.87 2.86 5.62
C LEU A 180 24.36 2.32 4.28
N THR A 181 25.24 2.12 3.31
CA THR A 181 24.88 1.52 2.01
C THR A 181 24.37 0.10 2.18
N SER A 182 25.06 -0.74 2.97
CA SER A 182 24.63 -2.11 3.23
C SER A 182 23.33 -2.15 4.01
N ALA A 183 23.18 -1.30 5.03
CA ALA A 183 21.94 -1.19 5.81
C ALA A 183 20.76 -0.74 4.95
N ARG A 184 20.95 0.20 4.02
CA ARG A 184 19.91 0.64 3.06
C ARG A 184 19.48 -0.45 2.07
N ARG A 185 20.25 -1.51 1.89
CA ARG A 185 19.88 -2.66 1.05
C ARG A 185 19.27 -3.78 1.89
N LEU A 186 19.86 -4.05 3.05
CA LEU A 186 19.42 -5.10 3.95
C LEU A 186 18.08 -4.77 4.63
N CYS A 187 17.93 -3.55 5.15
CA CYS A 187 16.74 -3.15 5.90
C CYS A 187 15.46 -3.22 5.04
N PRO A 188 15.39 -2.71 3.80
CA PRO A 188 14.19 -2.86 2.98
C PRO A 188 13.83 -4.32 2.69
N LEU A 189 14.82 -5.21 2.51
CA LEU A 189 14.57 -6.65 2.35
C LEU A 189 13.96 -7.26 3.61
N LEU A 190 14.51 -6.94 4.78
CA LEU A 190 13.96 -7.38 6.06
C LEU A 190 12.54 -6.82 6.28
N MET A 191 12.33 -5.54 5.98
CA MET A 191 11.03 -4.89 6.11
C MET A 191 9.99 -5.47 5.14
N LEU A 192 10.39 -5.87 3.93
CA LEU A 192 9.50 -6.53 2.98
C LEU A 192 9.03 -7.88 3.52
N ILE A 193 9.94 -8.69 4.08
CA ILE A 193 9.58 -9.96 4.73
C ILE A 193 8.64 -9.70 5.91
N ILE A 194 8.99 -8.76 6.79
CA ILE A 194 8.16 -8.39 7.94
C ILE A 194 6.78 -7.91 7.47
N HIS A 195 6.70 -7.07 6.45
CA HIS A 195 5.45 -6.55 5.91
C HIS A 195 4.55 -7.69 5.41
N PHE A 196 5.06 -8.61 4.59
CA PHE A 196 4.24 -9.73 4.10
C PHE A 196 3.81 -10.67 5.23
N VAL A 197 4.67 -10.99 6.20
CA VAL A 197 4.29 -11.80 7.37
C VAL A 197 3.24 -11.09 8.21
N PHE A 198 3.42 -9.80 8.46
CA PHE A 198 2.51 -8.97 9.24
C PHE A 198 1.14 -8.88 8.56
N MET A 199 1.12 -8.63 7.25
CA MET A 199 -0.11 -8.57 6.45
C MET A 199 -0.82 -9.91 6.33
N ALA A 200 -0.09 -11.03 6.26
CA ALA A 200 -0.68 -12.36 6.20
C ALA A 200 -1.29 -12.81 7.54
N GLN A 201 -0.73 -12.36 8.68
CA GLN A 201 -1.16 -12.83 10.00
C GLN A 201 -2.17 -11.93 10.70
N LEU A 202 -2.12 -10.61 10.48
CA LEU A 202 -2.88 -9.65 11.29
C LEU A 202 -3.99 -8.94 10.54
N VAL A 203 -3.95 -8.94 9.19
CA VAL A 203 -4.97 -8.27 8.38
C VAL A 203 -5.95 -9.29 7.84
N LYS A 204 -7.23 -9.10 8.15
CA LYS A 204 -8.32 -9.75 7.42
C LYS A 204 -8.58 -8.94 6.16
N TRP A 205 -8.08 -9.43 5.04
CA TRP A 205 -8.32 -8.78 3.75
C TRP A 205 -9.76 -9.05 3.31
N PRO A 206 -10.49 -8.03 2.83
CA PRO A 206 -11.78 -8.26 2.19
C PRO A 206 -11.58 -9.16 0.96
N GLU A 207 -12.33 -10.25 0.91
CA GLU A 207 -12.35 -11.15 -0.23
C GLU A 207 -13.22 -10.53 -1.32
N TYR A 208 -12.58 -9.97 -2.34
CA TYR A 208 -13.26 -9.48 -3.53
C TYR A 208 -13.39 -10.62 -4.54
N LEU A 209 -14.60 -10.83 -5.05
CA LEU A 209 -14.83 -11.79 -6.13
C LEU A 209 -14.23 -11.27 -7.44
N PHE A 210 -14.19 -9.95 -7.63
CA PHE A 210 -13.67 -9.31 -8.83
C PHE A 210 -12.68 -8.19 -8.54
N ILE A 211 -11.64 -8.08 -9.39
CA ILE A 211 -10.64 -7.01 -9.30
C ILE A 211 -11.25 -5.61 -9.46
N HIS A 212 -12.28 -5.45 -10.29
CA HIS A 212 -12.91 -4.15 -10.50
C HIS A 212 -13.60 -3.60 -9.24
N GLU A 213 -14.13 -4.49 -8.38
CA GLU A 213 -14.70 -4.13 -7.08
C GLU A 213 -13.60 -3.63 -6.15
N ALA A 214 -12.46 -4.35 -6.10
CA ALA A 214 -11.30 -3.95 -5.31
C ALA A 214 -10.74 -2.59 -5.76
N ILE A 215 -10.64 -2.35 -7.08
CA ILE A 215 -10.19 -1.07 -7.63
C ILE A 215 -11.17 0.05 -7.27
N SER A 216 -12.47 -0.17 -7.45
CA SER A 216 -13.52 0.81 -7.14
C SER A 216 -13.51 1.18 -5.65
N ALA A 217 -13.36 0.20 -4.76
CA ALA A 217 -13.26 0.44 -3.32
C ALA A 217 -12.04 1.30 -2.95
N GLN A 218 -10.91 1.12 -3.63
CA GLN A 218 -9.72 1.94 -3.38
C GLN A 218 -9.84 3.33 -3.97
N LYS A 219 -10.53 3.52 -5.10
CA LYS A 219 -10.75 4.86 -5.69
C LYS A 219 -11.45 5.80 -4.71
N ILE A 220 -12.44 5.30 -3.97
CA ILE A 220 -13.18 6.08 -2.95
C ILE A 220 -12.22 6.67 -1.92
N LYS A 221 -11.16 5.94 -1.51
CA LYS A 221 -10.18 6.44 -0.54
C LYS A 221 -9.37 7.64 -1.04
N PHE A 222 -9.25 7.81 -2.36
CA PHE A 222 -8.46 8.86 -2.97
C PHE A 222 -9.31 10.01 -3.55
N GLU A 223 -10.64 9.96 -3.44
CA GLU A 223 -11.55 10.99 -3.97
C GLU A 223 -11.30 12.40 -3.38
N GLY A 224 -10.72 12.48 -2.18
CA GLY A 224 -10.39 13.75 -1.52
C GLY A 224 -9.17 14.49 -2.11
N LEU A 225 -8.38 13.89 -2.99
CA LEU A 225 -7.12 14.46 -3.51
C LEU A 225 -7.33 15.36 -4.74
N VAL A 226 -8.13 16.41 -4.59
CA VAL A 226 -8.59 17.23 -5.74
C VAL A 226 -7.74 18.49 -5.97
N SER A 227 -6.89 18.89 -5.02
CA SER A 227 -6.21 20.21 -5.09
C SER A 227 -5.12 20.34 -6.17
N SER A 228 -4.69 19.24 -6.80
CA SER A 228 -3.73 19.21 -7.90
C SER A 228 -4.19 18.18 -8.93
N ALA A 229 -4.26 18.58 -10.20
CA ALA A 229 -4.58 17.70 -11.32
C ALA A 229 -3.55 16.58 -11.45
N LEU A 230 -2.26 16.90 -11.24
CA LEU A 230 -1.18 15.91 -11.26
C LEU A 230 -1.36 14.87 -10.15
N VAL A 231 -1.71 15.30 -8.93
CA VAL A 231 -1.95 14.38 -7.80
C VAL A 231 -3.22 13.56 -8.05
N SER A 232 -4.30 14.18 -8.48
CA SER A 232 -5.57 13.50 -8.78
C SER A 232 -5.36 12.36 -9.79
N GLU A 233 -4.76 12.63 -10.95
CA GLU A 233 -4.51 11.59 -11.96
C GLU A 233 -3.57 10.50 -11.43
N THR A 234 -2.49 10.89 -10.74
CA THR A 234 -1.56 9.91 -10.17
C THR A 234 -2.23 9.03 -9.10
N SER A 235 -3.11 9.61 -8.29
CA SER A 235 -3.84 8.90 -7.24
C SER A 235 -4.78 7.84 -7.83
N GLN A 236 -5.36 8.08 -9.01
CA GLN A 236 -6.20 7.10 -9.67
C GLN A 236 -5.39 5.90 -10.20
N PHE A 237 -4.19 6.12 -10.74
CA PHE A 237 -3.27 5.01 -11.06
C PHE A 237 -2.88 4.23 -9.81
N LEU A 238 -2.65 4.94 -8.71
CA LEU A 238 -2.30 4.32 -7.44
C LEU A 238 -3.47 3.54 -6.83
N ALA A 239 -4.71 4.00 -7.02
CA ALA A 239 -5.91 3.29 -6.63
C ALA A 239 -6.05 1.96 -7.39
N ILE A 240 -5.72 1.94 -8.69
CA ILE A 240 -5.66 0.69 -9.47
C ILE A 240 -4.62 -0.27 -8.86
N TYR A 241 -3.41 0.23 -8.58
CA TYR A 241 -2.37 -0.58 -7.94
C TYR A 241 -2.80 -1.12 -6.57
N ASN A 242 -3.35 -0.27 -5.69
CA ASN A 242 -3.80 -0.66 -4.36
C ASN A 242 -5.01 -1.62 -4.44
N GLY A 243 -5.86 -1.51 -5.46
CA GLY A 243 -6.95 -2.44 -5.73
C GLY A 243 -6.43 -3.82 -6.12
N ILE A 244 -5.43 -3.87 -7.02
CA ILE A 244 -4.72 -5.11 -7.38
C ILE A 244 -4.03 -5.71 -6.15
N LYS A 245 -3.35 -4.89 -5.34
CA LYS A 245 -2.70 -5.31 -4.08
C LYS A 245 -3.71 -5.95 -3.13
N ALA A 246 -4.85 -5.30 -2.90
CA ALA A 246 -5.90 -5.80 -2.01
C ALA A 246 -6.52 -7.10 -2.52
N TYR A 247 -6.79 -7.21 -3.83
CA TYR A 247 -7.29 -8.44 -4.44
C TYR A 247 -6.31 -9.61 -4.30
N LEU A 248 -5.02 -9.39 -4.62
CA LEU A 248 -3.99 -10.43 -4.50
C LEU A 248 -3.75 -10.87 -3.04
N LEU A 249 -3.82 -9.92 -2.10
CA LEU A 249 -3.71 -10.22 -0.67
C LEU A 249 -4.94 -10.97 -0.12
N GLY A 250 -6.14 -10.71 -0.67
CA GLY A 250 -7.36 -11.47 -0.35
C GLY A 250 -7.34 -12.92 -0.85
N GLN A 251 -6.49 -13.24 -1.82
CA GLN A 251 -6.36 -14.58 -2.42
C GLN A 251 -5.04 -15.28 -2.05
N ILE A 252 -4.42 -14.90 -0.93
CA ILE A 252 -3.21 -15.56 -0.42
C ILE A 252 -3.54 -17.04 -0.15
N GLY A 253 -2.95 -17.93 -0.94
CA GLY A 253 -3.06 -19.38 -0.77
C GLY A 253 -3.84 -20.11 -1.87
N THR A 254 -4.69 -19.41 -2.63
CA THR A 254 -5.43 -20.00 -3.77
C THR A 254 -4.74 -19.71 -5.10
N GLN A 255 -4.08 -18.55 -5.23
CA GLN A 255 -3.44 -18.12 -6.47
C GLN A 255 -1.92 -17.96 -6.40
N ASN A 256 -1.25 -18.55 -7.39
CA ASN A 256 0.20 -18.48 -7.53
C ASN A 256 0.61 -17.40 -8.57
N SER A 257 0.21 -16.15 -8.34
CA SER A 257 0.57 -15.03 -9.23
C SER A 257 1.96 -14.46 -8.87
N PHE A 258 3.02 -15.18 -9.27
CA PHE A 258 4.41 -14.78 -9.01
C PHE A 258 4.70 -13.33 -9.44
N TRP A 259 4.23 -12.93 -10.62
CA TRP A 259 4.45 -11.59 -11.15
C TRP A 259 3.70 -10.50 -10.38
N GLY A 260 2.51 -10.81 -9.87
CA GLY A 260 1.76 -9.90 -9.00
C GLY A 260 2.49 -9.65 -7.68
N TRP A 261 2.97 -10.71 -7.04
CA TRP A 261 3.78 -10.63 -5.82
C TRP A 261 5.10 -9.88 -6.04
N LEU A 262 5.77 -10.13 -7.17
CA LEU A 262 7.00 -9.42 -7.53
C LEU A 262 6.75 -7.91 -7.69
N LEU A 263 5.64 -7.52 -8.35
CA LEU A 263 5.29 -6.11 -8.56
C LEU A 263 4.96 -5.41 -7.23
N ILE A 264 4.13 -6.04 -6.38
CA ILE A 264 3.81 -5.50 -5.05
C ILE A 264 5.09 -5.37 -4.23
N GLY A 265 5.91 -6.42 -4.19
CA GLY A 265 7.18 -6.42 -3.48
C GLY A 265 8.15 -5.36 -3.99
N ALA A 266 8.24 -5.13 -5.30
CA ALA A 266 9.12 -4.11 -5.87
C ALA A 266 8.71 -2.68 -5.46
N ILE A 267 7.42 -2.37 -5.42
CA ILE A 267 6.91 -1.06 -5.00
C ILE A 267 7.11 -0.86 -3.50
N GLU A 268 6.76 -1.85 -2.66
CA GLU A 268 6.99 -1.76 -1.21
C GLU A 268 8.48 -1.67 -0.87
N PHE A 269 9.32 -2.43 -1.58
CA PHE A 269 10.78 -2.31 -1.46
C PHE A 269 11.26 -0.88 -1.77
N MET A 270 10.71 -0.24 -2.80
CA MET A 270 11.04 1.13 -3.16
C MET A 270 10.71 2.11 -2.03
N ILE A 271 9.55 1.97 -1.40
CA ILE A 271 9.11 2.82 -0.28
C ILE A 271 10.07 2.65 0.90
N TYR A 272 10.33 1.39 1.31
CA TYR A 272 11.25 1.12 2.42
C TYR A 272 12.69 1.54 2.10
N TYR A 273 13.14 1.41 0.86
CA TYR A 273 14.46 1.87 0.44
C TYR A 273 14.62 3.38 0.61
N ASN A 274 13.63 4.16 0.18
CA ASN A 274 13.66 5.61 0.34
C ASN A 274 13.51 6.03 1.80
N ALA A 275 12.67 5.35 2.60
CA ALA A 275 12.62 5.55 4.05
C ALA A 275 13.99 5.31 4.70
N CYS A 276 14.69 4.23 4.33
CA CYS A 276 16.05 3.95 4.79
C CYS A 276 17.05 5.01 4.31
N ALA A 277 16.88 5.59 3.12
CA ALA A 277 17.71 6.70 2.64
C ALA A 277 17.53 7.97 3.48
N ILE A 278 16.29 8.28 3.89
CA ILE A 278 16.00 9.38 4.82
C ILE A 278 16.65 9.11 6.17
N LEU A 279 16.43 7.92 6.75
CA LEU A 279 16.98 7.55 8.06
C LEU A 279 18.51 7.52 8.05
N SER A 280 19.12 7.16 6.92
CA SER A 280 20.58 7.25 6.73
C SER A 280 21.09 8.68 6.88
N CYS A 281 20.36 9.67 6.37
CA CYS A 281 20.71 11.08 6.51
C CYS A 281 20.84 11.49 7.99
N PHE A 282 20.01 10.94 8.87
CA PHE A 282 20.04 11.24 10.31
C PHE A 282 21.24 10.63 11.04
N LEU A 283 21.84 9.57 10.49
CA LEU A 283 23.02 8.89 11.01
C LEU A 283 24.35 9.42 10.45
N ILE A 284 24.33 10.19 9.36
CA ILE A 284 25.54 10.82 8.81
C ILE A 284 26.06 11.87 9.83
N PRO A 285 27.34 11.80 10.23
CA PRO A 285 27.92 12.81 11.11
C PRO A 285 27.83 14.21 10.49
N PRO A 286 27.50 15.27 11.26
CA PRO A 286 27.35 16.62 10.71
C PRO A 286 28.60 17.15 10.00
N THR A 287 29.79 16.72 10.43
CA THR A 287 31.06 17.07 9.79
C THR A 287 31.17 16.52 8.38
N GLU A 288 30.62 15.33 8.11
CA GLU A 288 30.71 14.66 6.82
C GLU A 288 29.94 15.37 5.71
N PHE A 289 28.88 16.13 6.04
CA PHE A 289 28.16 16.95 5.05
C PHE A 289 29.07 17.99 4.38
N ARG A 290 30.14 18.42 5.05
CA ARG A 290 31.12 19.36 4.46
C ARG A 290 31.79 18.78 3.21
N ARG A 291 31.94 17.44 3.11
CA ARG A 291 32.54 16.79 1.93
C ARG A 291 31.70 16.95 0.66
N LEU A 292 30.39 17.11 0.80
CA LEU A 292 29.47 17.28 -0.34
C LEU A 292 29.82 18.52 -1.15
N PHE A 293 30.15 19.61 -0.45
CA PHE A 293 30.40 20.93 -1.02
C PHE A 293 31.89 21.23 -1.22
N GLN A 294 32.77 20.26 -0.96
CA GLN A 294 34.22 20.39 -1.15
C GLN A 294 34.73 19.47 -2.27
N PRO A 295 35.85 19.82 -2.92
CA PRO A 295 36.59 18.93 -3.81
C PRO A 295 36.87 17.59 -3.14
N ALA A 296 36.91 16.53 -3.94
CA ALA A 296 37.21 15.19 -3.47
C ALA A 296 38.57 15.19 -2.76
N SER A 297 38.58 14.89 -1.46
CA SER A 297 39.80 14.83 -0.65
C SER A 297 39.79 13.61 0.27
N HIS A 298 40.97 13.10 0.58
CA HIS A 298 41.20 11.91 1.40
C HIS A 298 41.42 12.23 2.89
N THR A 299 41.16 13.46 3.31
CA THR A 299 41.34 13.87 4.71
C THR A 299 40.34 13.14 5.60
N ASP A 300 40.76 12.62 6.76
CA ASP A 300 39.86 11.90 7.68
C ASP A 300 38.76 12.80 8.25
N THR A 301 39.06 14.08 8.44
CA THR A 301 38.09 15.10 8.86
C THR A 301 38.04 16.23 7.84
N PRO A 302 36.87 16.53 7.25
CA PRO A 302 36.76 17.58 6.25
C PRO A 302 36.90 18.97 6.91
N PRO A 303 37.70 19.87 6.33
CA PRO A 303 37.87 21.23 6.83
C PRO A 303 36.55 22.02 6.80
N PRO A 304 36.43 23.14 7.53
CA PRO A 304 35.27 24.02 7.44
C PRO A 304 35.06 24.53 6.00
N LEU A 305 33.80 24.81 5.65
CA LEU A 305 33.45 25.38 4.35
C LEU A 305 33.81 26.87 4.30
N SER A 306 34.35 27.34 3.18
CA SER A 306 34.55 28.77 2.98
C SER A 306 33.21 29.49 2.76
N PRO A 307 33.05 30.75 3.21
CA PRO A 307 31.81 31.51 3.03
C PRO A 307 31.35 31.57 1.57
N GLY A 308 32.28 31.73 0.63
CA GLY A 308 31.98 31.75 -0.80
C GLY A 308 31.37 30.44 -1.31
N ARG A 309 31.76 29.27 -0.79
CA ARG A 309 31.16 27.98 -1.17
C ARG A 309 29.76 27.79 -0.59
N ILE A 310 29.52 28.32 0.59
CA ILE A 310 28.17 28.32 1.18
C ILE A 310 27.26 29.21 0.35
N ALA A 311 27.73 30.40 -0.04
CA ALA A 311 26.99 31.32 -0.89
C ALA A 311 26.66 30.69 -2.25
N THR A 312 27.63 30.05 -2.93
CA THR A 312 27.37 29.40 -4.22
C THR A 312 26.43 28.20 -4.10
N ALA A 313 26.60 27.34 -3.10
CA ALA A 313 25.70 26.21 -2.88
C ALA A 313 24.26 26.66 -2.59
N THR A 314 24.10 27.70 -1.76
CA THR A 314 22.79 28.29 -1.43
C THR A 314 22.16 28.95 -2.65
N ALA A 315 22.94 29.70 -3.44
CA ALA A 315 22.47 30.31 -4.67
C ALA A 315 22.02 29.27 -5.70
N LEU A 316 22.80 28.19 -5.90
CA LEU A 316 22.44 27.10 -6.80
C LEU A 316 21.20 26.34 -6.34
N PHE A 317 21.09 26.04 -5.05
CA PHE A 317 19.90 25.40 -4.48
C PHE A 317 18.66 26.27 -4.64
N THR A 318 18.77 27.56 -4.33
CA THR A 318 17.68 28.53 -4.47
C THR A 318 17.27 28.67 -5.93
N PHE A 319 18.25 28.78 -6.84
CA PHE A 319 17.98 28.87 -8.28
C PHE A 319 17.27 27.63 -8.80
N ALA A 320 17.79 26.44 -8.46
CA ALA A 320 17.17 25.18 -8.86
C ALA A 320 15.77 25.00 -8.27
N THR A 321 15.53 25.45 -7.05
CA THR A 321 14.22 25.34 -6.40
C THR A 321 13.21 26.31 -7.01
N VAL A 322 13.55 27.60 -7.07
CA VAL A 322 12.60 28.65 -7.46
C VAL A 322 12.36 28.68 -8.96
N PHE A 323 13.42 28.57 -9.78
CA PHE A 323 13.31 28.75 -11.23
C PHE A 323 13.13 27.44 -11.99
N ILE A 324 13.69 26.34 -11.50
CA ILE A 324 13.58 25.04 -12.20
C ILE A 324 12.41 24.26 -11.61
N TYR A 325 12.48 23.87 -10.33
CA TYR A 325 11.50 22.98 -9.71
C TYR A 325 10.08 23.55 -9.73
N LEU A 326 9.84 24.78 -9.24
CA LEU A 326 8.49 25.36 -9.24
C LEU A 326 7.94 25.53 -10.67
N TYR A 327 8.77 25.98 -11.61
CA TYR A 327 8.37 26.12 -13.00
C TYR A 327 7.98 24.77 -13.61
N THR A 328 8.82 23.75 -13.45
CA THR A 328 8.56 22.41 -13.97
C THR A 328 7.32 21.80 -13.32
N PHE A 329 7.13 21.94 -12.00
CA PHE A 329 5.94 21.41 -11.33
C PHE A 329 4.66 22.06 -11.86
N LYS A 330 4.65 23.39 -12.01
CA LYS A 330 3.53 24.11 -12.63
C LYS A 330 3.30 23.66 -14.07
N ALA A 331 4.36 23.49 -14.86
CA ALA A 331 4.24 23.05 -16.25
C ALA A 331 3.67 21.62 -16.36
N MET A 332 4.06 20.70 -15.47
CA MET A 332 3.47 19.36 -15.40
C MET A 332 1.99 19.39 -14.99
N GLU A 333 1.65 20.19 -13.98
CA GLU A 333 0.27 20.39 -13.52
C GLU A 333 -0.64 20.89 -14.65
N GLU A 334 -0.18 21.89 -15.40
CA GLU A 334 -0.91 22.43 -16.56
C GLU A 334 -1.01 21.41 -17.70
N TRP A 335 0.09 20.71 -17.98
CA TRP A 335 0.13 19.69 -19.02
C TRP A 335 -0.87 18.55 -18.75
N VAL A 336 -0.94 18.07 -17.50
CA VAL A 336 -1.90 17.03 -17.12
C VAL A 336 -3.33 17.54 -17.25
N ARG A 337 -3.61 18.77 -16.83
CA ARG A 337 -4.95 19.38 -16.91
C ARG A 337 -5.48 19.50 -18.34
N HIS A 338 -4.61 19.74 -19.31
CA HIS A 338 -4.99 19.99 -20.70
C HIS A 338 -4.83 18.78 -21.64
N THR A 339 -4.33 17.65 -21.15
CA THR A 339 -4.06 16.47 -21.98
C THR A 339 -5.08 15.35 -21.71
N PRO A 340 -6.21 15.28 -22.44
CA PRO A 340 -7.21 14.24 -22.23
C PRO A 340 -6.66 12.83 -22.48
N ALA A 341 -5.62 12.70 -23.32
CA ALA A 341 -4.98 11.42 -23.62
C ALA A 341 -4.41 10.69 -22.37
N ILE A 342 -4.12 11.40 -21.28
CA ILE A 342 -3.66 10.78 -20.02
C ILE A 342 -4.83 10.05 -19.34
N ALA A 343 -6.00 10.70 -19.27
CA ALA A 343 -7.21 10.08 -18.75
C ALA A 343 -7.66 8.89 -19.61
N ASP A 344 -7.56 9.02 -20.94
CA ASP A 344 -7.86 7.91 -21.87
C ASP A 344 -6.89 6.74 -21.67
N SER A 345 -5.59 7.02 -21.51
CA SER A 345 -4.57 5.99 -21.25
C SER A 345 -4.83 5.26 -19.94
N ARG A 346 -5.28 5.97 -18.90
CA ARG A 346 -5.67 5.39 -17.62
C ARG A 346 -6.89 4.49 -17.75
N GLN A 347 -7.95 4.95 -18.41
CA GLN A 347 -9.16 4.14 -18.64
C GLN A 347 -8.81 2.88 -19.43
N ASN A 348 -7.99 3.00 -20.48
CA ASN A 348 -7.51 1.86 -21.24
C ASN A 348 -6.69 0.88 -20.39
N ALA A 349 -5.80 1.38 -19.52
CA ALA A 349 -5.03 0.53 -18.61
C ALA A 349 -5.93 -0.22 -17.63
N GLU A 350 -6.94 0.45 -17.05
CA GLU A 350 -7.92 -0.17 -16.16
C GLU A 350 -8.72 -1.26 -16.87
N VAL A 351 -9.24 -0.97 -18.07
CA VAL A 351 -9.95 -1.95 -18.90
C VAL A 351 -9.06 -3.13 -19.24
N LEU A 352 -7.79 -2.91 -19.59
CA LEU A 352 -6.84 -3.99 -19.88
C LEU A 352 -6.56 -4.87 -18.65
N VAL A 353 -6.45 -4.28 -17.46
CA VAL A 353 -6.26 -5.02 -16.21
C VAL A 353 -7.49 -5.85 -15.91
N VAL A 354 -8.68 -5.25 -15.93
CA VAL A 354 -9.94 -5.95 -15.67
C VAL A 354 -10.15 -7.08 -16.68
N GLN A 355 -9.89 -6.83 -17.97
CA GLN A 355 -10.05 -7.82 -19.04
C GLN A 355 -9.03 -8.97 -18.97
N LYS A 356 -7.76 -8.67 -18.65
CA LYS A 356 -6.72 -9.71 -18.52
C LYS A 356 -6.87 -10.52 -17.24
N ALA A 357 -7.52 -9.94 -16.24
CA ALA A 357 -7.75 -10.56 -14.96
C ALA A 357 -9.24 -10.91 -14.77
N GLU A 358 -9.98 -11.14 -15.87
CA GLU A 358 -11.33 -11.69 -15.82
C GLU A 358 -11.27 -13.09 -15.22
N GLN A 359 -11.54 -13.12 -13.93
CA GLN A 359 -11.51 -14.30 -13.11
C GLN A 359 -12.78 -14.28 -12.26
N ILE A 360 -13.48 -15.42 -12.24
CA ILE A 360 -14.64 -15.64 -11.37
C ILE A 360 -14.23 -16.80 -10.47
N GLY A 361 -14.04 -16.54 -9.17
CA GLY A 361 -13.48 -17.53 -8.24
C GLY A 361 -12.03 -17.89 -8.60
N ASP A 362 -11.73 -19.17 -8.79
CA ASP A 362 -10.37 -19.67 -9.08
C ASP A 362 -10.08 -19.85 -10.59
N VAL A 363 -11.04 -19.54 -11.46
CA VAL A 363 -10.95 -19.86 -12.90
C VAL A 363 -10.83 -18.57 -13.72
N PHE A 364 -9.83 -18.53 -14.60
CA PHE A 364 -9.68 -17.47 -15.60
C PHE A 364 -10.66 -17.68 -16.74
N TYR A 365 -11.46 -16.66 -17.03
CA TYR A 365 -12.45 -16.69 -18.10
C TYR A 365 -11.96 -15.91 -19.32
N LYS A 366 -12.59 -16.22 -20.47
CA LYS A 366 -12.31 -15.48 -21.70
C LYS A 366 -12.78 -14.05 -21.54
N LYS A 367 -11.97 -13.11 -22.03
CA LYS A 367 -12.31 -11.69 -22.13
C LYS A 367 -13.76 -11.49 -22.62
N GLY A 368 -14.56 -10.72 -21.88
CA GLY A 368 -15.97 -10.46 -22.12
C GLY A 368 -16.96 -11.32 -21.30
N THR A 369 -16.48 -12.27 -20.49
CA THR A 369 -17.38 -13.17 -19.72
C THR A 369 -18.11 -12.42 -18.61
N ILE A 370 -17.43 -11.50 -17.94
CA ILE A 370 -18.05 -10.67 -16.88
C ILE A 370 -19.18 -9.78 -17.46
N ALA A 371 -18.96 -9.23 -18.66
CA ALA A 371 -19.98 -8.43 -19.34
C ALA A 371 -21.22 -9.28 -19.68
N GLN A 372 -21.00 -10.49 -20.20
CA GLN A 372 -22.08 -11.44 -20.51
C GLN A 372 -22.84 -11.88 -19.26
N LEU A 373 -22.16 -12.14 -18.14
CA LEU A 373 -22.82 -12.48 -16.86
C LEU A 373 -23.64 -11.32 -16.31
N THR A 374 -23.13 -10.10 -16.42
CA THR A 374 -23.84 -8.89 -15.97
C THR A 374 -25.12 -8.70 -16.80
N GLU A 375 -25.02 -8.84 -18.12
CA GLU A 375 -26.17 -8.78 -19.02
C GLU A 375 -27.17 -9.92 -18.77
N ALA A 376 -26.69 -11.15 -18.59
CA ALA A 376 -27.53 -12.30 -18.24
C ALA A 376 -28.26 -12.08 -16.91
N ARG A 377 -27.59 -11.50 -15.90
CA ARG A 377 -28.21 -11.14 -14.61
C ARG A 377 -29.29 -10.08 -14.77
N PHE A 378 -29.04 -9.03 -15.55
CA PHE A 378 -30.06 -8.02 -15.83
C PHE A 378 -31.27 -8.59 -16.57
N ASN A 379 -31.04 -9.47 -17.55
CA ASN A 379 -32.12 -10.16 -18.26
C ASN A 379 -32.91 -11.08 -17.33
N ALA A 380 -32.23 -11.84 -16.46
CA ALA A 380 -32.88 -12.68 -15.45
C ALA A 380 -33.76 -11.87 -14.49
N LEU A 381 -33.26 -10.73 -13.98
CA LEU A 381 -34.04 -9.82 -13.13
C LEU A 381 -35.28 -9.26 -13.86
N ARG A 382 -35.15 -8.92 -15.14
CA ARG A 382 -36.29 -8.47 -15.96
C ARG A 382 -37.33 -9.58 -16.15
N HIS A 383 -36.90 -10.82 -16.34
CA HIS A 383 -37.81 -11.97 -16.45
C HIS A 383 -38.57 -12.23 -15.14
N VAL A 384 -37.92 -12.11 -13.98
CA VAL A 384 -38.57 -12.28 -12.67
C VAL A 384 -39.66 -11.23 -12.45
N GLU A 385 -39.40 -9.95 -12.76
CA GLU A 385 -40.40 -8.89 -12.60
C GLU A 385 -41.61 -9.08 -13.53
N HIS A 386 -41.36 -9.53 -14.76
CA HIS A 386 -42.42 -9.83 -15.72
C HIS A 386 -43.27 -11.04 -15.30
N SER A 387 -42.63 -12.10 -14.78
CA SER A 387 -43.33 -13.27 -14.24
C SER A 387 -44.18 -12.94 -13.03
N LYS A 388 -43.67 -12.08 -12.13
CA LYS A 388 -44.42 -11.58 -10.97
C LYS A 388 -45.67 -10.82 -11.40
N THR A 389 -45.53 -9.88 -12.34
CA THR A 389 -46.67 -9.10 -12.85
C THR A 389 -47.74 -10.01 -13.49
N LYS A 390 -47.32 -11.06 -14.20
CA LYS A 390 -48.27 -12.04 -14.77
C LYS A 390 -49.00 -12.86 -13.70
N LEU A 391 -48.29 -13.28 -12.64
CA LEU A 391 -48.89 -14.00 -11.52
C LEU A 391 -49.91 -13.12 -10.79
N GLU A 392 -49.57 -11.86 -10.50
CA GLU A 392 -50.47 -10.90 -9.86
C GLU A 392 -51.78 -10.73 -10.67
N ASN A 393 -51.67 -10.48 -11.98
CA ASN A 393 -52.85 -10.35 -12.84
C ASN A 393 -53.73 -11.63 -12.88
N GLN A 394 -53.11 -12.82 -12.82
CA GLN A 394 -53.87 -14.08 -12.81
C GLN A 394 -54.51 -14.36 -11.45
N ILE A 395 -53.86 -13.96 -10.35
CA ILE A 395 -54.44 -14.00 -9.01
C ILE A 395 -55.67 -13.09 -8.95
N ASP A 396 -55.55 -11.86 -9.44
CA ASP A 396 -56.67 -10.91 -9.48
C ASP A 396 -57.83 -11.48 -10.31
N SER A 397 -57.54 -12.03 -11.49
CA SER A 397 -58.54 -12.68 -12.36
C SER A 397 -59.18 -13.93 -11.72
N ALA A 398 -58.49 -14.62 -10.83
CA ALA A 398 -59.03 -15.76 -10.08
C ALA A 398 -59.96 -15.28 -8.96
N PHE A 399 -59.60 -14.19 -8.27
CA PHE A 399 -60.46 -13.56 -7.28
C PHE A 399 -61.72 -12.94 -7.90
N ASP A 400 -61.62 -12.34 -9.09
CA ASP A 400 -62.80 -11.85 -9.84
C ASP A 400 -63.77 -13.01 -10.15
N ARG A 401 -63.23 -14.18 -10.51
CA ARG A 401 -64.04 -15.40 -10.73
C ARG A 401 -64.70 -15.92 -9.45
N LEU A 402 -63.98 -15.87 -8.32
CA LEU A 402 -64.57 -16.19 -7.02
C LEU A 402 -65.70 -15.23 -6.66
N GLU A 403 -65.52 -13.92 -6.90
CA GLU A 403 -66.53 -12.91 -6.62
C GLU A 403 -67.80 -13.15 -7.44
N MET A 404 -67.67 -13.45 -8.74
CA MET A 404 -68.82 -13.81 -9.58
C MET A 404 -69.56 -15.07 -9.09
N ASN A 405 -68.87 -16.00 -8.44
CA ASN A 405 -69.46 -17.21 -7.90
C ASN A 405 -70.20 -17.00 -6.56
N VAL A 406 -70.02 -15.85 -5.89
CA VAL A 406 -70.76 -15.49 -4.68
C VAL A 406 -72.26 -15.40 -4.98
N ASP A 407 -72.64 -14.84 -6.14
CA ASP A 407 -74.03 -14.71 -6.55
C ASP A 407 -74.71 -16.09 -6.65
N HIS A 408 -73.99 -17.10 -7.16
CA HIS A 408 -74.52 -18.45 -7.25
C HIS A 408 -74.83 -19.07 -5.89
N TYR A 409 -74.01 -18.78 -4.87
CA TYR A 409 -74.28 -19.18 -3.50
C TYR A 409 -75.51 -18.44 -2.94
N LEU A 410 -75.59 -17.12 -3.18
CA LEU A 410 -76.70 -16.30 -2.69
C LEU A 410 -78.03 -16.71 -3.31
N ASP A 411 -78.06 -17.05 -4.60
CA ASP A 411 -79.23 -17.55 -5.30
C ASP A 411 -79.77 -18.84 -4.65
N TRP A 412 -78.87 -19.77 -4.31
CA TRP A 412 -79.25 -20.96 -3.56
C TRP A 412 -79.72 -20.62 -2.14
N TYR A 413 -78.98 -19.75 -1.43
CA TYR A 413 -79.24 -19.36 -0.05
C TYR A 413 -80.63 -18.74 0.13
N TYR A 414 -81.04 -17.88 -0.80
CA TYR A 414 -82.34 -17.21 -0.82
C TYR A 414 -83.44 -18.00 -1.56
N SER A 415 -83.14 -19.18 -2.10
CA SER A 415 -84.14 -20.05 -2.70
C SER A 415 -84.98 -20.78 -1.63
N LEU A 416 -86.22 -21.12 -1.99
CA LEU A 416 -87.10 -21.98 -1.16
C LEU A 416 -86.40 -23.31 -0.81
N VAL A 417 -85.70 -23.92 -1.76
CA VAL A 417 -84.97 -25.18 -1.54
C VAL A 417 -83.86 -24.98 -0.51
N GLY A 418 -83.10 -23.88 -0.58
CA GLY A 418 -82.06 -23.54 0.38
C GLY A 418 -82.61 -23.29 1.78
N GLU A 419 -83.75 -22.61 1.91
CA GLU A 419 -84.42 -22.37 3.20
C GLU A 419 -84.85 -23.67 3.89
N TYR A 420 -85.58 -24.57 3.18
CA TYR A 420 -85.97 -25.87 3.73
C TYR A 420 -84.77 -26.73 4.10
N THR A 421 -83.70 -26.70 3.29
CA THR A 421 -82.48 -27.47 3.56
C THR A 421 -81.77 -26.97 4.82
N ARG A 422 -81.68 -25.65 5.02
CA ARG A 422 -81.09 -25.05 6.23
C ARG A 422 -81.89 -25.37 7.49
N ILE A 423 -83.22 -25.33 7.43
CA ILE A 423 -84.08 -25.73 8.57
C ILE A 423 -83.86 -27.20 8.92
N GLY A 424 -83.81 -28.09 7.91
CA GLY A 424 -83.54 -29.51 8.13
C GLY A 424 -82.16 -29.77 8.75
N LYS A 425 -81.12 -29.07 8.26
CA LYS A 425 -79.75 -29.19 8.78
C LYS A 425 -79.59 -28.56 10.18
N LEU A 426 -80.36 -27.53 10.50
CA LEU A 426 -80.43 -26.94 11.85
C LEU A 426 -80.99 -27.93 12.87
N LEU A 427 -82.05 -28.66 12.52
CA LEU A 427 -82.69 -29.64 13.42
C LEU A 427 -81.78 -30.83 13.77
N ILE A 428 -80.80 -31.15 12.90
CA ILE A 428 -79.85 -32.25 13.08
C ILE A 428 -78.50 -31.73 13.66
N GLY A 429 -78.34 -30.41 13.82
CA GLY A 429 -77.13 -29.80 14.38
C GLY A 429 -75.94 -29.68 13.40
N GLU A 430 -76.17 -29.86 12.10
CA GLU A 430 -75.12 -29.87 11.06
C GLU A 430 -75.09 -28.59 10.20
N LEU A 431 -75.87 -27.57 10.57
CA LEU A 431 -76.06 -26.37 9.73
C LEU A 431 -74.73 -25.69 9.37
N GLU A 432 -73.87 -25.44 10.35
CA GLU A 432 -72.63 -24.69 10.14
C GLU A 432 -71.68 -25.38 9.16
N ALA A 433 -71.41 -26.68 9.36
CA ALA A 433 -70.56 -27.46 8.47
C ALA A 433 -71.13 -27.53 7.05
N PHE A 434 -72.44 -27.71 6.91
CA PHE A 434 -73.11 -27.76 5.62
C PHE A 434 -73.06 -26.40 4.89
N MET A 435 -73.16 -25.30 5.62
CA MET A 435 -73.10 -23.94 5.06
C MET A 435 -71.71 -23.59 4.54
N ILE A 436 -70.67 -24.03 5.26
CA ILE A 436 -69.27 -23.90 4.83
C ILE A 436 -69.04 -24.72 3.56
N GLU A 437 -69.45 -26.00 3.55
CA GLU A 437 -69.31 -26.88 2.40
C GLU A 437 -70.03 -26.32 1.17
N LYS A 438 -71.24 -25.78 1.35
CA LYS A 438 -71.99 -25.16 0.25
C LYS A 438 -71.34 -23.88 -0.27
N LEU A 439 -70.81 -23.05 0.62
CA LEU A 439 -70.09 -21.84 0.23
C LEU A 439 -68.82 -22.20 -0.55
N GLU A 440 -68.03 -23.16 -0.06
CA GLU A 440 -66.84 -23.65 -0.74
C GLU A 440 -67.18 -24.24 -2.11
N GLN A 441 -68.23 -25.08 -2.20
CA GLN A 441 -68.67 -25.67 -3.45
C GLN A 441 -69.10 -24.60 -4.48
N SER A 442 -69.81 -23.57 -4.04
CA SER A 442 -70.23 -22.47 -4.92
C SER A 442 -69.04 -21.62 -5.36
N LEU A 443 -68.16 -21.23 -4.43
CA LEU A 443 -66.98 -20.41 -4.73
C LEU A 443 -66.01 -21.13 -5.69
N MET A 444 -65.78 -22.42 -5.48
CA MET A 444 -64.88 -23.23 -6.31
C MET A 444 -65.50 -23.71 -7.64
N TYR A 445 -66.73 -23.27 -7.96
CA TYR A 445 -67.38 -23.62 -9.21
C TYR A 445 -66.54 -23.15 -10.42
N GLY A 446 -66.21 -24.08 -11.32
CA GLY A 446 -65.40 -23.79 -12.50
C GLY A 446 -63.89 -23.65 -12.24
N ASP A 447 -63.41 -24.02 -11.05
CA ASP A 447 -62.00 -23.99 -10.63
C ASP A 447 -61.28 -22.65 -10.90
N PRO A 448 -61.61 -21.59 -10.13
CA PRO A 448 -61.13 -20.23 -10.40
C PRO A 448 -59.61 -20.06 -10.51
N PHE A 449 -58.84 -20.96 -9.87
CA PHE A 449 -57.37 -20.90 -9.81
C PHE A 449 -56.68 -21.80 -10.83
N GLN A 450 -57.40 -22.52 -11.69
CA GLN A 450 -56.81 -23.45 -12.66
C GLN A 450 -55.72 -22.78 -13.52
N ASP A 451 -56.01 -21.59 -14.07
CA ASP A 451 -55.07 -20.84 -14.92
C ASP A 451 -53.86 -20.32 -14.14
N PHE A 452 -54.06 -19.93 -12.88
CA PHE A 452 -52.99 -19.51 -11.99
C PHE A 452 -52.06 -20.68 -11.66
N GLN A 453 -52.60 -21.86 -11.34
CA GLN A 453 -51.83 -23.06 -11.06
C GLN A 453 -51.03 -23.50 -12.28
N ALA A 454 -51.65 -23.51 -13.47
CA ALA A 454 -50.95 -23.84 -14.71
C ALA A 454 -49.80 -22.88 -15.01
N LEU A 455 -49.99 -21.58 -14.77
CA LEU A 455 -48.95 -20.56 -14.95
C LEU A 455 -47.85 -20.67 -13.90
N LEU A 456 -48.19 -21.00 -12.65
CA LEU A 456 -47.22 -21.24 -11.60
C LEU A 456 -46.33 -22.45 -11.91
N ASP A 457 -46.93 -23.56 -12.36
CA ASP A 457 -46.21 -24.78 -12.73
C ASP A 457 -45.29 -24.57 -13.93
N ASP A 458 -45.76 -23.84 -14.95
CA ASP A 458 -44.95 -23.44 -16.11
C ASP A 458 -43.74 -22.59 -15.69
N LEU A 459 -43.95 -21.60 -14.83
CA LEU A 459 -42.87 -20.75 -14.33
C LEU A 459 -41.87 -21.52 -13.47
N VAL A 460 -42.34 -22.39 -12.58
CA VAL A 460 -41.47 -23.23 -11.73
C VAL A 460 -40.62 -24.16 -12.59
N SER A 461 -41.21 -24.81 -13.60
CA SER A 461 -40.47 -25.70 -14.51
C SER A 461 -39.43 -24.94 -15.33
N THR A 462 -39.76 -23.75 -15.82
CA THR A 462 -38.84 -22.87 -16.57
C THR A 462 -37.67 -22.40 -15.70
N HIS A 463 -37.93 -22.03 -14.45
CA HIS A 463 -36.89 -21.61 -13.51
C HIS A 463 -35.99 -22.77 -13.05
N GLN A 464 -36.54 -23.97 -12.89
CA GLN A 464 -35.75 -25.17 -12.60
C GLN A 464 -34.84 -25.55 -13.77
N ALA A 465 -35.35 -25.49 -15.00
CA ALA A 465 -34.53 -25.75 -16.20
C ALA A 465 -33.37 -24.75 -16.34
N ALA A 466 -33.61 -23.47 -16.04
CA ALA A 466 -32.59 -22.43 -16.07
C ALA A 466 -31.54 -22.54 -14.94
N ALA A 467 -31.85 -23.19 -13.82
CA ALA A 467 -30.92 -23.40 -12.71
C ALA A 467 -29.94 -24.57 -12.95
N HIS A 468 -30.23 -25.45 -13.91
CA HIS A 468 -29.42 -26.62 -14.26
C HIS A 468 -28.50 -26.40 -15.48
N THR A 469 -28.63 -25.28 -16.17
CA THR A 469 -27.73 -24.79 -17.22
C THR A 469 -26.76 -23.76 -16.68
#